data_AF-A0A414P147-F1
#
_entry.id   AF-A0A414P147-F1
#
_cell.length_a   1.000
_cell.length_b   1.000
_cell.length_c   1.000
_cell.angle_alpha   90.00
_cell.angle_beta   90.00
_cell.angle_gamma   90.00
#
_symmetry.space_group_name_H-M   'P 1'
#
loop_
_entity.id
_entity.type
_entity.pdbx_description
1 polymer ?
#
loop_
_entity_poly.entity_id
_entity_poly.type
_entity_poly.pdbx_seq_one_letter_code
_entity_poly.pdbx_strand_id
1 'polypeptide(L)'
;MKEFLEKTLRQNVIMTENKEVYKKLPLAYRGRYDIFTVETNGVLWMAIHPKDNVRLVMLRRDRAGVEKMTGLNCAIFLDRTTFYIKEKMMEEGIPFVIEGKQVFLPFIGYLLSKENERELAPVYLISFLTQKMLLMAIYERWNEVKVSDAAKRIGVSTKSASRCFDEMEYLNIDVLGMKGKSRVINIPNDRKQVWQQIENVLRNPVIRRFVLREDMKLEKKAGISALCEYSLLSDNVYPTYAVTKKELKDSAVKVEKQVSELEEIGCVVLELGYFIDFLGKGFQDPLSVVLSLTGEEQEEERVDISINEMLEEYVWSKD
;
A
#
# COMPACT_ATOMS: atom_id res chain seq x y z
N MET A 1 38.48 -3.64 8.13
CA MET A 1 37.37 -4.10 9.01
C MET A 1 36.40 -2.98 9.39
N LYS A 2 36.88 -1.89 10.01
CA LYS A 2 36.03 -0.74 10.40
C LYS A 2 35.20 -0.17 9.23
N GLU A 3 35.84 0.19 8.14
CA GLU A 3 35.16 0.74 6.94
C GLU A 3 34.11 -0.22 6.38
N PHE A 4 34.39 -1.53 6.41
CA PHE A 4 33.45 -2.55 5.97
C PHE A 4 32.21 -2.58 6.88
N LEU A 5 32.41 -2.55 8.21
CA LEU A 5 31.31 -2.45 9.16
C LEU A 5 30.50 -1.17 8.99
N GLU A 6 31.15 -0.01 8.81
CA GLU A 6 30.44 1.27 8.60
C GLU A 6 29.59 1.23 7.32
N LYS A 7 30.15 0.69 6.23
CA LYS A 7 29.44 0.54 4.96
C LYS A 7 28.27 -0.45 5.06
N THR A 8 28.46 -1.59 5.72
CA THR A 8 27.43 -2.64 5.82
C THR A 8 26.34 -2.28 6.82
N LEU A 9 26.70 -1.74 7.97
CA LEU A 9 25.74 -1.33 9.01
C LEU A 9 25.09 0.03 8.71
N ARG A 10 25.65 0.82 7.80
CA ARG A 10 25.23 2.21 7.52
C ARG A 10 25.27 3.11 8.76
N GLN A 11 26.24 2.88 9.63
CA GLN A 11 26.43 3.60 10.88
C GLN A 11 27.89 3.94 11.13
N ASN A 12 28.13 4.94 11.98
CA ASN A 12 29.47 5.20 12.50
C ASN A 12 29.87 4.06 13.45
N VAL A 13 31.10 3.56 13.28
CA VAL A 13 31.67 2.49 14.09
C VAL A 13 32.92 3.04 14.77
N ILE A 14 32.97 3.07 16.09
CA ILE A 14 34.21 3.35 16.81
C ILE A 14 34.86 2.01 17.13
N MET A 15 36.10 1.82 16.70
CA MET A 15 36.83 0.57 16.90
C MET A 15 38.23 0.89 17.42
N THR A 16 38.57 0.39 18.60
CA THR A 16 39.85 0.63 19.26
C THR A 16 40.47 -0.68 19.74
N GLU A 17 41.77 -0.85 19.53
CA GLU A 17 42.50 -2.03 20.03
C GLU A 17 42.55 -1.98 21.57
N ASN A 18 42.08 -3.03 22.23
CA ASN A 18 41.98 -3.09 23.68
C ASN A 18 43.15 -3.85 24.31
N LYS A 19 44.26 -3.14 24.49
CA LYS A 19 45.48 -3.73 25.07
C LYS A 19 45.36 -4.06 26.56
N GLU A 20 44.43 -3.41 27.28
CA GLU A 20 44.21 -3.63 28.70
C GLU A 20 43.53 -4.97 28.99
N VAL A 21 42.68 -5.45 28.07
CA VAL A 21 42.05 -6.78 28.18
C VAL A 21 43.08 -7.91 28.17
N TYR A 22 44.24 -7.74 27.53
CA TYR A 22 45.32 -8.74 27.59
C TYR A 22 45.87 -8.97 29.00
N LYS A 23 45.77 -8.01 29.92
CA LYS A 23 46.22 -8.19 31.31
C LYS A 23 45.30 -9.12 32.11
N LYS A 24 44.05 -9.27 31.66
CA LYS A 24 43.01 -10.07 32.33
C LYS A 24 42.80 -11.44 31.69
N LEU A 25 43.30 -11.66 30.48
CA LEU A 25 43.21 -12.93 29.76
C LEU A 25 44.52 -13.72 29.85
N PRO A 26 44.47 -15.06 29.71
CA PRO A 26 45.68 -15.88 29.63
C PRO A 26 46.62 -15.40 28.52
N LEU A 27 47.94 -15.50 28.76
CA LEU A 27 49.01 -15.08 27.83
C LEU A 27 48.81 -15.59 26.39
N ALA A 28 48.23 -16.78 26.24
CA ALA A 28 47.94 -17.39 24.95
C ALA A 28 47.03 -16.53 24.04
N TYR A 29 46.16 -15.68 24.60
CA TYR A 29 45.29 -14.80 23.81
C TYR A 29 46.08 -13.69 23.10
N ARG A 30 47.08 -13.12 23.79
CA ARG A 30 47.92 -12.04 23.24
C ARG A 30 48.72 -12.48 22.01
N GLY A 31 49.15 -13.74 22.01
CA GLY A 31 49.83 -14.35 20.87
C GLY A 31 48.90 -14.72 19.71
N ARG A 32 47.62 -15.02 19.98
CA ARG A 32 46.69 -15.55 18.97
C ARG A 32 45.77 -14.49 18.35
N TYR A 33 45.43 -13.43 19.06
CA TYR A 33 44.42 -12.47 18.61
C TYR A 33 44.89 -11.04 18.77
N ASP A 34 44.37 -10.19 17.89
CA ASP A 34 44.15 -8.77 18.16
C ASP A 34 42.72 -8.59 18.68
N ILE A 35 42.60 -7.94 19.85
CA ILE A 35 41.33 -7.75 20.54
C ILE A 35 40.91 -6.29 20.43
N PHE A 36 39.68 -6.05 20.00
CA PHE A 36 39.12 -4.72 19.82
C PHE A 36 37.91 -4.51 20.72
N THR A 37 37.77 -3.28 21.22
CA THR A 37 36.49 -2.76 21.68
C THR A 37 35.83 -2.07 20.50
N VAL A 38 34.56 -2.39 20.27
CA VAL A 38 33.77 -1.82 19.19
C VAL A 38 32.52 -1.18 19.78
N GLU A 39 32.25 0.07 19.39
CA GLU A 39 31.03 0.78 19.74
C GLU A 39 30.28 1.12 18.46
N THR A 40 29.01 0.73 18.43
CA THR A 40 28.07 1.01 17.34
C THR A 40 26.77 1.49 17.94
N ASN A 41 26.39 2.74 17.65
CA ASN A 41 25.14 3.34 18.10
C ASN A 41 24.91 3.25 19.63
N GLY A 42 25.96 3.51 20.43
CA GLY A 42 25.92 3.43 21.89
C GLY A 42 25.98 2.01 22.47
N VAL A 43 26.03 0.97 21.63
CA VAL A 43 26.21 -0.43 22.05
C VAL A 43 27.69 -0.80 21.99
N LEU A 44 28.24 -1.18 23.15
CA LEU A 44 29.61 -1.64 23.28
C LEU A 44 29.70 -3.16 23.16
N TRP A 45 30.64 -3.65 22.36
CA TRP A 45 30.91 -5.08 22.18
C TRP A 45 32.39 -5.33 21.89
N MET A 46 32.82 -6.58 21.98
CA MET A 46 34.21 -6.99 21.77
C MET A 46 34.37 -7.66 20.41
N ALA A 47 35.54 -7.51 19.79
CA ALA A 47 35.92 -8.33 18.65
C ALA A 47 37.26 -9.01 18.90
N ILE A 48 37.38 -10.27 18.49
CA ILE A 48 38.68 -10.95 18.40
C ILE A 48 39.02 -11.21 16.94
N HIS A 49 40.22 -10.83 16.54
CA HIS A 49 40.75 -11.03 15.20
C HIS A 49 41.95 -11.97 15.29
N PRO A 50 41.86 -13.21 14.79
CA PRO A 50 42.97 -14.15 14.84
C PRO A 50 44.14 -13.67 13.98
N LYS A 51 45.36 -13.71 14.52
CA LYS A 51 46.60 -13.36 13.80
C LYS A 51 47.00 -14.42 12.78
N ASP A 52 46.64 -15.67 13.07
CA ASP A 52 46.92 -16.85 12.26
C ASP A 52 45.66 -17.71 12.13
N ASN A 53 45.73 -18.77 11.31
CA ASN A 53 44.66 -19.76 11.20
C ASN A 53 44.41 -20.48 12.53
N VAL A 54 43.32 -20.11 13.20
CA VAL A 54 42.86 -20.74 14.44
C VAL A 54 41.72 -21.72 14.15
N ARG A 55 41.79 -22.92 14.74
CA ARG A 55 40.73 -23.94 14.60
C ARG A 55 39.41 -23.45 15.21
N LEU A 56 38.28 -23.78 14.59
CA LEU A 56 36.94 -23.40 15.04
C LEU A 56 36.65 -23.73 16.52
N VAL A 57 37.11 -24.88 17.01
CA VAL A 57 36.97 -25.26 18.43
C VAL A 57 37.65 -24.25 19.36
N MET A 58 38.81 -23.74 18.97
CA MET A 58 39.51 -22.71 19.74
C MET A 58 38.83 -21.35 19.61
N LEU A 59 38.36 -20.97 18.42
CA LEU A 59 37.60 -19.73 18.22
C LEU A 59 36.37 -19.68 19.14
N ARG A 60 35.60 -20.78 19.22
CA ARG A 60 34.45 -20.92 20.12
C ARG A 60 34.80 -20.65 21.58
N ARG A 61 35.80 -21.41 22.06
CA ARG A 61 36.22 -21.35 23.46
C ARG A 61 36.79 -19.97 23.80
N ASP A 62 37.62 -19.43 22.93
CA ASP A 62 38.34 -18.19 23.20
C ASP A 62 37.38 -16.99 23.12
N ARG A 63 36.45 -16.95 22.16
CA ARG A 63 35.35 -15.97 22.12
C ARG A 63 34.53 -15.99 23.41
N ALA A 64 34.05 -17.17 23.83
CA ALA A 64 33.28 -17.30 25.08
C ALA A 64 34.10 -16.87 26.32
N GLY A 65 35.41 -17.10 26.30
CA GLY A 65 36.34 -16.63 27.33
C GLY A 65 36.40 -15.10 27.41
N VAL A 66 36.44 -14.41 26.27
CA VAL A 66 36.36 -12.94 26.23
C VAL A 66 35.02 -12.44 26.76
N GLU A 67 33.90 -13.02 26.31
CA GLU A 67 32.56 -12.62 26.76
C GLU A 67 32.39 -12.76 28.27
N LYS A 68 32.82 -13.89 28.83
CA LYS A 68 32.75 -14.15 30.27
C LYS A 68 33.59 -13.15 31.08
N MET A 69 34.71 -12.71 30.53
CA MET A 69 35.64 -11.80 31.21
C MET A 69 35.17 -10.33 31.14
N THR A 70 34.63 -9.90 30.00
CA THR A 70 34.25 -8.51 29.77
C THR A 70 32.80 -8.22 30.11
N GLY A 71 31.93 -9.24 30.13
CA GLY A 71 30.48 -9.08 30.24
C GLY A 71 29.84 -8.53 28.97
N LEU A 72 30.57 -8.48 27.85
CA LEU A 72 30.12 -7.94 26.57
C LEU A 72 30.05 -9.04 25.52
N ASN A 73 29.12 -8.92 24.57
CA ASN A 73 29.07 -9.80 23.39
C ASN A 73 30.39 -9.72 22.62
N CYS A 74 30.85 -10.85 22.09
CA CYS A 74 32.10 -10.93 21.34
C CYS A 74 31.88 -11.54 19.95
N ALA A 75 32.31 -10.82 18.92
CA ALA A 75 32.34 -11.29 17.55
C ALA A 75 33.75 -11.70 17.11
N ILE A 76 33.82 -12.59 16.13
CA ILE A 76 35.09 -13.03 15.53
C ILE A 76 35.29 -12.34 14.19
N PHE A 77 36.38 -11.60 14.05
CA PHE A 77 36.79 -10.97 12.80
C PHE A 77 37.69 -11.91 12.03
N LEU A 78 37.42 -12.08 10.73
CA LEU A 78 38.13 -13.02 9.86
C LEU A 78 38.44 -12.33 8.53
N ASP A 79 39.68 -12.45 8.07
CA ASP A 79 40.03 -11.97 6.73
C ASP A 79 39.49 -12.95 5.67
N ARG A 80 39.56 -14.24 5.99
CA ARG A 80 39.09 -15.35 5.15
C ARG A 80 38.64 -16.52 6.03
N THR A 81 37.72 -17.32 5.51
CA THR A 81 37.29 -18.57 6.15
C THR A 81 36.78 -19.55 5.10
N THR A 82 36.64 -20.82 5.47
CA THR A 82 36.04 -21.85 4.61
C THR A 82 34.51 -21.80 4.71
N PHE A 83 33.83 -22.30 3.67
CA PHE A 83 32.37 -22.43 3.67
C PHE A 83 31.88 -23.24 4.89
N TYR A 84 32.52 -24.37 5.20
CA TYR A 84 32.17 -25.22 6.34
C TYR A 84 32.24 -24.48 7.68
N ILE A 85 33.33 -23.74 7.94
CA ILE A 85 33.48 -22.99 9.20
C ILE A 85 32.41 -21.89 9.30
N LYS A 86 32.17 -21.16 8.21
CA LYS A 86 31.15 -20.12 8.13
C LYS A 86 29.74 -20.68 8.43
N GLU A 87 29.33 -21.78 7.79
CA GLU A 87 28.02 -22.42 8.04
C GLU A 87 27.90 -22.86 9.50
N LYS A 88 28.94 -23.50 10.06
CA LYS A 88 28.93 -23.91 11.47
C LYS A 88 28.83 -22.75 12.44
N MET A 89 29.45 -21.61 12.14
CA MET A 89 29.33 -20.42 12.98
C MET A 89 27.92 -19.81 12.92
N MET A 90 27.26 -19.81 11.75
CA MET A 90 25.88 -19.35 11.63
C MET A 90 24.90 -20.29 12.35
N GLU A 91 25.01 -21.61 12.15
CA GLU A 91 24.17 -22.63 12.81
C GLU A 91 24.22 -22.51 14.34
N GLU A 92 25.39 -22.20 14.90
CA GLU A 92 25.61 -22.08 16.34
C GLU A 92 25.35 -20.67 16.90
N GLY A 93 24.95 -19.71 16.05
CA GLY A 93 24.72 -18.33 16.45
C GLY A 93 25.99 -17.61 16.92
N ILE A 94 27.17 -18.03 16.44
CA ILE A 94 28.45 -17.41 16.77
C ILE A 94 28.61 -16.14 15.92
N PRO A 95 28.69 -14.94 16.53
CA PRO A 95 28.81 -13.71 15.78
C PRO A 95 30.16 -13.61 15.07
N PHE A 96 30.16 -13.17 13.81
CA PHE A 96 31.38 -12.97 13.04
C PHE A 96 31.28 -11.86 11.99
N VAL A 97 32.44 -11.42 11.54
CA VAL A 97 32.61 -10.52 10.40
C VAL A 97 33.70 -11.09 9.51
N ILE A 98 33.35 -11.36 8.25
CA ILE A 98 34.32 -11.73 7.21
C ILE A 98 34.56 -10.49 6.36
N GLU A 99 35.78 -9.97 6.40
CA GLU A 99 36.12 -8.71 5.74
C GLU A 99 35.73 -8.70 4.27
N GLY A 100 34.97 -7.67 3.86
CA GLY A 100 34.52 -7.47 2.49
C GLY A 100 33.51 -8.50 1.97
N LYS A 101 33.04 -9.43 2.80
CA LYS A 101 32.16 -10.53 2.37
C LYS A 101 30.83 -10.57 3.12
N GLN A 102 30.87 -10.73 4.45
CA GLN A 102 29.64 -10.99 5.21
C GLN A 102 29.77 -10.53 6.67
N VAL A 103 28.68 -10.01 7.20
CA VAL A 103 28.52 -9.64 8.62
C VAL A 103 27.39 -10.50 9.19
N PHE A 104 27.62 -11.16 10.32
CA PHE A 104 26.61 -11.88 11.09
C PHE A 104 26.76 -11.52 12.58
N LEU A 105 25.95 -10.56 13.04
CA LEU A 105 26.01 -10.03 14.41
C LEU A 105 24.63 -10.14 15.07
N PRO A 106 24.19 -11.35 15.49
CA PRO A 106 22.82 -11.60 15.96
C PRO A 106 22.44 -10.82 17.24
N PHE A 107 23.42 -10.28 17.96
CA PHE A 107 23.19 -9.41 19.12
C PHE A 107 23.01 -7.93 18.75
N ILE A 108 23.38 -7.51 17.53
CA ILE A 108 23.09 -6.19 16.99
C ILE A 108 21.72 -6.28 16.30
N GLY A 109 20.68 -6.48 17.10
CA GLY A 109 19.30 -6.46 16.63
C GLY A 109 18.72 -5.05 16.75
N TYR A 110 18.13 -4.53 15.68
CA TYR A 110 17.12 -3.48 15.79
C TYR A 110 15.79 -4.13 16.16
N LEU A 111 15.29 -3.85 17.35
CA LEU A 111 13.86 -3.97 17.60
C LEU A 111 13.22 -2.65 17.15
N LEU A 112 12.70 -2.61 15.92
CA LEU A 112 11.78 -1.54 15.53
C LEU A 112 10.43 -1.84 16.20
N SER A 113 10.25 -1.37 17.43
CA SER A 113 8.93 -1.35 18.05
C SER A 113 8.12 -0.24 17.37
N LYS A 114 6.94 -0.59 16.84
CA LYS A 114 5.92 0.34 16.33
C LYS A 114 5.31 1.19 17.45
N GLU A 115 6.11 1.83 18.30
CA GLU A 115 5.53 2.74 19.28
C GLU A 115 5.04 4.00 18.57
N ASN A 116 3.71 4.06 18.41
CA ASN A 116 2.92 5.16 17.86
C ASN A 116 2.81 5.29 16.34
N GLU A 117 3.25 4.30 15.55
CA GLU A 117 2.85 4.23 14.14
C GLU A 117 1.40 3.75 14.02
N ARG A 118 0.62 4.47 13.21
CA ARG A 118 -0.78 4.14 12.98
C ARG A 118 -0.83 2.88 12.12
N GLU A 119 -1.32 1.78 12.69
CA GLU A 119 -1.50 0.55 11.90
C GLU A 119 -2.66 0.73 10.92
N LEU A 120 -2.31 0.81 9.64
CA LEU A 120 -3.25 0.75 8.54
C LEU A 120 -3.54 -0.73 8.23
N ALA A 121 -4.82 -1.08 8.13
CA ALA A 121 -5.20 -2.40 7.68
C ALA A 121 -4.76 -2.59 6.22
N PRO A 122 -4.29 -3.78 5.80
CA PRO A 122 -3.98 -4.04 4.41
C PRO A 122 -5.19 -3.80 3.49
N VAL A 123 -4.99 -3.01 2.44
CA VAL A 123 -6.01 -2.69 1.41
C VAL A 123 -5.47 -3.05 0.05
N TYR A 124 -6.13 -3.97 -0.64
CA TYR A 124 -5.82 -4.31 -2.03
C TYR A 124 -6.80 -3.67 -3.02
N LEU A 125 -7.98 -3.28 -2.54
CA LEU A 125 -9.05 -2.68 -3.32
C LEU A 125 -9.80 -1.68 -2.43
N ILE A 126 -10.05 -0.49 -2.94
CA ILE A 126 -10.75 0.53 -2.16
C ILE A 126 -12.23 0.16 -1.91
N SER A 127 -12.78 0.69 -0.83
CA SER A 127 -14.21 0.60 -0.56
C SER A 127 -15.02 1.45 -1.54
N PHE A 128 -16.31 1.11 -1.71
CA PHE A 128 -17.25 1.94 -2.47
C PHE A 128 -17.31 3.39 -1.96
N LEU A 129 -17.13 3.59 -0.65
CA LEU A 129 -17.14 4.92 -0.06
C LEU A 129 -15.87 5.71 -0.40
N THR A 130 -14.72 5.05 -0.37
CA THR A 130 -13.44 5.66 -0.76
C THR A 130 -13.42 6.00 -2.24
N GLN A 131 -13.96 5.12 -3.10
CA GLN A 131 -14.18 5.43 -4.50
C GLN A 131 -15.08 6.65 -4.68
N LYS A 132 -16.27 6.65 -4.06
CA LYS A 132 -17.18 7.81 -4.10
C LYS A 132 -16.48 9.11 -3.67
N MET A 133 -15.63 9.04 -2.63
CA MET A 133 -14.86 10.18 -2.14
C MET A 133 -13.86 10.70 -3.17
N LEU A 134 -13.10 9.82 -3.82
CA LEU A 134 -12.16 10.21 -4.87
C LEU A 134 -12.86 10.85 -6.06
N LEU A 135 -13.95 10.24 -6.53
CA LEU A 135 -14.71 10.79 -7.67
C LEU A 135 -15.31 12.16 -7.33
N MET A 136 -15.95 12.29 -6.17
CA MET A 136 -16.44 13.59 -5.70
C MET A 136 -15.32 14.62 -5.54
N ALA A 137 -14.14 14.21 -5.04
CA ALA A 137 -13.01 15.10 -4.91
C ALA A 137 -12.55 15.63 -6.27
N ILE A 138 -12.49 14.76 -7.30
CA ILE A 138 -12.15 15.10 -8.68
C ILE A 138 -13.16 16.10 -9.24
N TYR A 139 -14.45 15.82 -9.12
CA TYR A 139 -15.51 16.69 -9.64
C TYR A 139 -15.57 18.05 -8.95
N GLU A 140 -15.40 18.08 -7.62
CA GLU A 140 -15.45 19.32 -6.82
C GLU A 140 -14.09 20.02 -6.69
N ARG A 141 -13.05 19.51 -7.38
CA ARG A 141 -11.68 20.06 -7.36
C ARG A 141 -11.18 20.33 -5.94
N TRP A 142 -11.23 19.30 -5.08
CA TRP A 142 -10.88 19.46 -3.68
C TRP A 142 -9.46 20.01 -3.51
N ASN A 143 -9.34 21.11 -2.76
CA ASN A 143 -8.08 21.73 -2.40
C ASN A 143 -8.00 21.85 -0.88
N GLU A 144 -6.99 21.22 -0.30
CA GLU A 144 -6.72 21.15 1.13
C GLU A 144 -7.89 20.64 1.99
N VAL A 145 -8.72 19.76 1.43
CA VAL A 145 -9.92 19.26 2.10
C VAL A 145 -9.54 18.26 3.18
N LYS A 146 -9.79 18.60 4.45
CA LYS A 146 -9.54 17.73 5.60
C LYS A 146 -10.60 16.65 5.75
N VAL A 147 -10.28 15.62 6.54
CA VAL A 147 -11.20 14.51 6.88
C VAL A 147 -12.58 14.99 7.34
N SER A 148 -12.65 16.02 8.19
CA SER A 148 -13.92 16.57 8.70
C SER A 148 -14.77 17.22 7.62
N ASP A 149 -14.13 17.86 6.64
CA ASP A 149 -14.82 18.57 5.57
C ASP A 149 -15.26 17.59 4.48
N ALA A 150 -14.40 16.61 4.17
CA ALA A 150 -14.74 15.48 3.32
C ALA A 150 -15.97 14.71 3.85
N ALA A 151 -16.01 14.47 5.17
CA ALA A 151 -17.14 13.81 5.82
C ALA A 151 -18.47 14.57 5.62
N LYS A 152 -18.45 15.90 5.76
CA LYS A 152 -19.62 16.75 5.55
C LYS A 152 -20.08 16.73 4.09
N ARG A 153 -19.16 16.89 3.14
CA ARG A 153 -19.46 16.90 1.70
C ARG A 153 -20.12 15.60 1.23
N ILE A 154 -19.65 14.47 1.74
CA ILE A 154 -20.15 13.13 1.33
C ILE A 154 -21.36 12.68 2.16
N GLY A 155 -21.66 13.37 3.27
CA GLY A 155 -22.77 13.04 4.16
C GLY A 155 -22.51 11.80 5.02
N VAL A 156 -21.27 11.60 5.49
CA VAL A 156 -20.87 10.44 6.31
C VAL A 156 -20.24 10.86 7.63
N SER A 157 -20.11 9.92 8.56
CA SER A 157 -19.41 10.18 9.82
C SER A 157 -17.91 10.42 9.60
N THR A 158 -17.30 11.25 10.44
CA THR A 158 -15.85 11.52 10.44
C THR A 158 -15.02 10.24 10.57
N LYS A 159 -15.52 9.25 11.33
CA LYS A 159 -14.88 7.92 11.44
C LYS A 159 -14.86 7.17 10.11
N SER A 160 -15.94 7.24 9.33
CA SER A 160 -16.00 6.60 8.00
C SER A 160 -15.11 7.32 6.99
N ALA A 161 -15.11 8.66 7.02
CA ALA A 161 -14.19 9.45 6.20
C ALA A 161 -12.72 9.21 6.58
N SER A 162 -12.39 9.06 7.87
CA SER A 162 -11.04 8.71 8.31
C SER A 162 -10.58 7.39 7.72
N ARG A 163 -11.45 6.36 7.69
CA ARG A 163 -11.12 5.08 7.05
C ARG A 163 -10.83 5.23 5.56
N CYS A 164 -11.55 6.11 4.86
CA CYS A 164 -11.26 6.38 3.45
C CYS A 164 -9.87 6.97 3.26
N PHE A 165 -9.47 7.91 4.13
CA PHE A 165 -8.12 8.45 4.13
C PHE A 165 -7.08 7.39 4.48
N ASP A 166 -7.39 6.48 5.42
CA ASP A 166 -6.52 5.37 5.78
C ASP A 166 -6.33 4.41 4.58
N GLU A 167 -7.37 4.14 3.79
CA GLU A 167 -7.29 3.35 2.55
C GLU A 167 -6.44 4.04 1.47
N MET A 168 -6.62 5.35 1.27
CA MET A 168 -5.83 6.14 0.34
C MET A 168 -4.34 6.19 0.74
N GLU A 169 -4.07 6.32 2.03
CA GLU A 169 -2.71 6.33 2.60
C GLU A 169 -2.03 4.97 2.42
N TYR A 170 -2.76 3.88 2.68
CA TYR A 170 -2.23 2.53 2.49
C TYR A 170 -1.85 2.26 1.03
N LEU A 171 -2.69 2.68 0.09
CA LEU A 171 -2.47 2.51 -1.35
C LEU A 171 -1.53 3.57 -1.96
N ASN A 172 -1.04 4.51 -1.15
CA ASN A 172 -0.19 5.62 -1.60
C ASN A 172 -0.80 6.41 -2.77
N ILE A 173 -2.07 6.79 -2.65
CA ILE A 173 -2.75 7.60 -3.65
C ILE A 173 -2.26 9.06 -3.55
N ASP A 174 -1.64 9.55 -4.62
CA ASP A 174 -0.92 10.85 -4.68
C ASP A 174 -1.78 12.07 -4.32
N VAL A 175 -3.11 11.98 -4.42
CA VAL A 175 -4.02 13.08 -4.04
C VAL A 175 -4.08 13.32 -2.53
N LEU A 176 -3.61 12.36 -1.71
CA LEU A 176 -3.56 12.47 -0.26
C LEU A 176 -2.23 13.10 0.18
N GLY A 177 -2.31 14.24 0.84
CA GLY A 177 -1.15 14.95 1.36
C GLY A 177 -1.30 15.37 2.82
N MET A 178 -0.31 16.13 3.30
CA MET A 178 -0.28 16.68 4.64
C MET A 178 -0.26 18.21 4.59
N LYS A 179 -1.14 18.85 5.36
CA LYS A 179 -1.08 20.28 5.68
C LYS A 179 -0.86 20.44 7.19
N GLY A 180 0.38 20.76 7.56
CA GLY A 180 0.79 20.74 8.97
C GLY A 180 0.67 19.34 9.56
N LYS A 181 -0.20 19.17 10.56
CA LYS A 181 -0.48 17.86 11.20
C LYS A 181 -1.75 17.17 10.66
N SER A 182 -2.43 17.75 9.69
CA SER A 182 -3.69 17.23 9.17
C SER A 182 -3.51 16.63 7.79
N ARG A 183 -4.07 15.42 7.58
CA ARG A 183 -4.23 14.85 6.25
C ARG A 183 -5.26 15.66 5.46
N VAL A 184 -4.96 15.90 4.20
CA VAL A 184 -5.79 16.66 3.27
C VAL A 184 -5.81 15.99 1.90
N ILE A 185 -6.92 16.13 1.17
CA ILE A 185 -7.00 15.75 -0.23
C ILE A 185 -6.79 17.01 -1.09
N ASN A 186 -5.89 16.90 -2.06
CA ASN A 186 -5.61 17.90 -3.07
C ASN A 186 -5.73 17.26 -4.46
N ILE A 187 -6.65 17.76 -5.27
CA ILE A 187 -6.78 17.38 -6.66
C ILE A 187 -6.00 18.37 -7.51
N PRO A 188 -4.94 17.95 -8.24
CA PRO A 188 -4.25 18.82 -9.18
C PRO A 188 -5.17 19.23 -10.33
N ASN A 189 -4.77 20.28 -11.05
CA ASN A 189 -5.56 20.80 -12.18
C ASN A 189 -5.75 19.76 -13.29
N ASP A 190 -4.72 18.93 -13.54
CA ASP A 190 -4.79 17.82 -14.49
C ASP A 190 -5.53 16.62 -13.90
N ARG A 191 -6.86 16.65 -13.99
CA ARG A 191 -7.73 15.57 -13.51
C ARG A 191 -7.58 14.28 -14.32
N LYS A 192 -7.16 14.39 -15.59
CA LYS A 192 -6.96 13.22 -16.46
C LYS A 192 -5.76 12.42 -15.99
N GLN A 193 -4.68 13.10 -15.60
CA GLN A 193 -3.54 12.45 -14.95
C GLN A 193 -3.94 11.77 -13.64
N VAL A 194 -4.72 12.44 -12.79
CA VAL A 194 -5.23 11.83 -11.53
C VAL A 194 -6.00 10.56 -11.82
N TRP A 195 -6.91 10.59 -12.79
CA TRP A 195 -7.69 9.43 -13.19
C TRP A 195 -6.79 8.25 -13.58
N GLN A 196 -5.82 8.47 -14.47
CA GLN A 196 -4.88 7.44 -14.92
C GLN A 196 -4.04 6.87 -13.77
N GLN A 197 -3.70 7.67 -12.76
CA GLN A 197 -2.94 7.22 -11.59
C GLN A 197 -3.75 6.33 -10.65
N ILE A 198 -5.07 6.55 -10.54
CA ILE A 198 -5.91 5.83 -9.58
C ILE A 198 -6.72 4.70 -10.21
N GLU A 199 -6.82 4.64 -11.54
CA GLU A 199 -7.67 3.68 -12.26
C GLU A 199 -7.45 2.22 -11.81
N ASN A 200 -6.19 1.84 -11.57
CA ASN A 200 -5.81 0.49 -11.12
C ASN A 200 -6.29 0.10 -9.72
N VAL A 201 -6.63 1.08 -8.86
CA VAL A 201 -7.16 0.85 -7.52
C VAL A 201 -8.67 1.02 -7.43
N LEU A 202 -9.31 1.53 -8.50
CA LEU A 202 -10.76 1.64 -8.60
C LEU A 202 -11.40 0.27 -8.80
N ARG A 203 -12.68 0.19 -8.45
CA ARG A 203 -13.53 -1.00 -8.59
C ARG A 203 -14.73 -0.72 -9.48
N ASN A 204 -15.28 -1.78 -10.06
CA ASN A 204 -16.60 -1.70 -10.66
C ASN A 204 -17.63 -1.29 -9.58
N PRO A 205 -18.39 -0.18 -9.77
CA PRO A 205 -19.39 0.29 -8.82
C PRO A 205 -20.64 -0.59 -8.76
N VAL A 206 -20.85 -1.46 -9.76
CA VAL A 206 -21.95 -2.41 -9.85
C VAL A 206 -21.69 -3.59 -8.92
N ILE A 207 -22.57 -3.77 -7.94
CA ILE A 207 -22.59 -4.93 -7.03
C ILE A 207 -23.30 -6.11 -7.71
N ARG A 208 -24.44 -5.84 -8.37
CA ARG A 208 -25.25 -6.84 -9.07
C ARG A 208 -25.94 -6.22 -10.28
N ARG A 209 -26.12 -7.03 -11.32
CA ARG A 209 -26.89 -6.71 -12.53
C ARG A 209 -28.15 -7.58 -12.55
N PHE A 210 -29.31 -6.95 -12.74
CA PHE A 210 -30.59 -7.62 -12.94
C PHE A 210 -31.06 -7.34 -14.36
N VAL A 211 -31.42 -8.39 -15.10
CA VAL A 211 -31.99 -8.29 -16.44
C VAL A 211 -33.45 -8.69 -16.32
N LEU A 212 -34.36 -7.73 -16.45
CA LEU A 212 -35.78 -7.89 -16.12
C LEU A 212 -36.66 -7.87 -17.38
N ARG A 213 -37.77 -8.60 -17.33
CA ARG A 213 -38.72 -8.75 -18.45
C ARG A 213 -39.56 -7.51 -18.66
N GLU A 214 -39.89 -6.82 -17.58
CA GLU A 214 -40.70 -5.60 -17.61
C GLU A 214 -39.84 -4.38 -17.36
N ASP A 215 -40.20 -3.26 -18.00
CA ASP A 215 -39.62 -1.96 -17.69
C ASP A 215 -40.14 -1.44 -16.35
N MET A 216 -39.25 -1.45 -15.36
CA MET A 216 -39.51 -0.97 -14.00
C MET A 216 -39.72 0.54 -13.88
N LYS A 217 -39.42 1.33 -14.93
CA LYS A 217 -39.57 2.80 -14.97
C LYS A 217 -38.97 3.51 -13.76
N LEU A 218 -37.76 3.10 -13.40
CA LEU A 218 -37.04 3.70 -12.27
C LEU A 218 -36.55 5.10 -12.64
N GLU A 219 -36.43 5.96 -11.63
CA GLU A 219 -36.06 7.36 -11.83
C GLU A 219 -34.60 7.55 -12.29
N LYS A 220 -33.69 6.70 -11.79
CA LYS A 220 -32.24 6.89 -11.97
C LYS A 220 -31.71 6.09 -13.15
N LYS A 221 -31.11 6.76 -14.14
CA LYS A 221 -30.44 6.12 -15.28
C LYS A 221 -28.98 5.79 -14.97
N ALA A 222 -28.50 4.68 -15.52
CA ALA A 222 -27.14 4.17 -15.32
C ALA A 222 -26.59 3.49 -16.58
N GLY A 223 -25.29 3.16 -16.59
CA GLY A 223 -24.66 2.46 -17.71
C GLY A 223 -24.87 3.16 -19.06
N ILE A 224 -25.21 2.40 -20.10
CA ILE A 224 -25.45 2.94 -21.46
C ILE A 224 -26.55 4.01 -21.46
N SER A 225 -27.66 3.80 -20.74
CA SER A 225 -28.72 4.82 -20.70
C SER A 225 -28.29 6.11 -20.03
N ALA A 226 -27.33 6.08 -19.09
CA ALA A 226 -26.73 7.31 -18.57
C ALA A 226 -25.77 7.92 -19.61
N LEU A 227 -24.95 7.12 -20.29
CA LEU A 227 -24.06 7.59 -21.35
C LEU A 227 -24.82 8.31 -22.49
N CYS A 228 -26.01 7.82 -22.85
CA CYS A 228 -26.88 8.44 -23.85
C CYS A 228 -27.41 9.82 -23.41
N GLU A 229 -27.49 10.10 -22.12
CA GLU A 229 -27.87 11.43 -21.62
C GLU A 229 -26.71 12.44 -21.68
N TYR A 230 -25.47 11.96 -21.81
CA TYR A 230 -24.27 12.78 -21.93
C TYR A 230 -23.77 12.94 -23.37
N SER A 231 -24.30 12.17 -24.32
CA SER A 231 -23.77 12.08 -25.67
C SER A 231 -24.90 11.97 -26.70
N LEU A 232 -24.55 11.89 -27.98
CA LEU A 232 -25.49 11.61 -29.06
C LEU A 232 -25.73 10.10 -29.27
N LEU A 233 -25.23 9.26 -28.34
CA LEU A 233 -25.43 7.83 -28.40
C LEU A 233 -26.92 7.49 -28.30
N SER A 234 -27.38 6.62 -29.20
CA SER A 234 -28.71 6.03 -29.07
C SER A 234 -28.66 4.88 -28.08
N ASP A 235 -29.64 4.88 -27.17
CA ASP A 235 -29.77 3.85 -26.15
C ASP A 235 -30.00 2.46 -26.77
N ASN A 236 -29.83 1.45 -25.94
CA ASN A 236 -30.25 0.10 -26.28
C ASN A 236 -31.77 0.04 -26.46
N VAL A 237 -32.26 -1.09 -26.98
CA VAL A 237 -33.71 -1.34 -27.08
C VAL A 237 -34.41 -1.39 -25.73
N TYR A 238 -33.65 -1.43 -24.64
CA TYR A 238 -34.10 -1.40 -23.25
C TYR A 238 -33.34 -0.34 -22.44
N PRO A 239 -33.98 0.31 -21.45
CA PRO A 239 -33.32 1.22 -20.54
C PRO A 239 -32.50 0.49 -19.47
N THR A 240 -31.48 1.19 -18.97
CA THR A 240 -30.61 0.79 -17.86
C THR A 240 -30.75 1.75 -16.69
N TYR A 241 -31.08 1.22 -15.53
CA TYR A 241 -31.36 1.98 -14.31
C TYR A 241 -30.38 1.68 -13.18
N ALA A 242 -30.24 2.62 -12.25
CA ALA A 242 -29.52 2.43 -10.99
C ALA A 242 -30.47 2.28 -9.81
N VAL A 243 -30.09 1.40 -8.89
CA VAL A 243 -30.66 1.34 -7.54
C VAL A 243 -29.55 1.24 -6.51
N THR A 244 -29.70 1.96 -5.42
CA THR A 244 -28.88 1.75 -4.22
C THR A 244 -29.43 0.58 -3.41
N LYS A 245 -28.62 0.04 -2.49
CA LYS A 245 -29.05 -1.02 -1.57
C LYS A 245 -30.32 -0.66 -0.76
N LYS A 246 -30.55 0.63 -0.49
CA LYS A 246 -31.76 1.10 0.20
C LYS A 246 -32.96 1.03 -0.73
N GLU A 247 -32.86 1.62 -1.92
CA GLU A 247 -33.92 1.63 -2.94
C GLU A 247 -34.27 0.21 -3.41
N LEU A 248 -33.29 -0.69 -3.47
CA LEU A 248 -33.50 -2.10 -3.82
C LEU A 248 -34.39 -2.85 -2.81
N LYS A 249 -34.47 -2.41 -1.54
CA LYS A 249 -35.39 -3.00 -0.56
C LYS A 249 -36.82 -2.54 -0.77
N ASP A 250 -36.97 -1.30 -1.25
CA ASP A 250 -38.26 -0.65 -1.43
C ASP A 250 -38.83 -0.89 -2.85
N SER A 251 -38.01 -1.46 -3.76
CA SER A 251 -38.40 -1.77 -5.13
C SER A 251 -38.79 -3.24 -5.32
N ALA A 252 -39.62 -3.51 -6.34
CA ALA A 252 -40.01 -4.87 -6.73
C ALA A 252 -38.94 -5.62 -7.56
N VAL A 253 -37.75 -5.04 -7.74
CA VAL A 253 -36.66 -5.58 -8.59
C VAL A 253 -36.25 -7.00 -8.21
N LYS A 254 -36.29 -7.36 -6.92
CA LYS A 254 -35.94 -8.72 -6.46
C LYS A 254 -37.05 -9.75 -6.66
N VAL A 255 -38.29 -9.28 -6.80
CA VAL A 255 -39.47 -10.13 -6.97
C VAL A 255 -39.73 -10.35 -8.46
N GLU A 256 -39.33 -9.38 -9.29
CA GLU A 256 -39.48 -9.45 -10.74
C GLU A 256 -38.66 -10.58 -11.35
N LYS A 257 -39.22 -11.21 -12.39
CA LYS A 257 -38.59 -12.36 -13.04
C LYS A 257 -37.43 -11.90 -13.91
N GLN A 258 -36.31 -12.61 -13.79
CA GLN A 258 -35.24 -12.42 -14.76
C GLN A 258 -35.64 -12.94 -16.14
N VAL A 259 -35.10 -12.27 -17.15
CA VAL A 259 -35.27 -12.64 -18.56
C VAL A 259 -34.66 -14.01 -18.80
N SER A 260 -35.38 -14.87 -19.52
CA SER A 260 -34.83 -16.11 -20.07
C SER A 260 -34.22 -15.86 -21.46
N GLU A 261 -33.36 -16.75 -21.95
CA GLU A 261 -32.58 -16.56 -23.20
C GLU A 261 -33.40 -16.23 -24.46
N LEU A 262 -34.72 -16.48 -24.45
CA LEU A 262 -35.63 -16.28 -25.59
C LEU A 262 -36.63 -15.14 -25.41
N GLU A 263 -36.57 -14.41 -24.29
CA GLU A 263 -37.48 -13.31 -23.97
C GLU A 263 -36.83 -11.95 -24.24
N GLU A 264 -37.64 -10.98 -24.65
CA GLU A 264 -37.19 -9.59 -24.80
C GLU A 264 -36.87 -8.98 -23.43
N ILE A 265 -35.81 -8.17 -23.39
CA ILE A 265 -35.41 -7.47 -22.17
C ILE A 265 -36.28 -6.22 -22.02
N GLY A 266 -36.96 -6.10 -20.89
CA GLY A 266 -37.73 -4.92 -20.53
C GLY A 266 -36.83 -3.81 -19.98
N CYS A 267 -35.96 -4.13 -19.03
CA CYS A 267 -34.91 -3.21 -18.58
C CYS A 267 -33.74 -3.94 -17.89
N VAL A 268 -32.63 -3.23 -17.74
CA VAL A 268 -31.50 -3.63 -16.90
C VAL A 268 -31.46 -2.76 -15.65
N VAL A 269 -31.28 -3.37 -14.48
CA VAL A 269 -31.13 -2.65 -13.21
C VAL A 269 -29.78 -2.98 -12.58
N LEU A 270 -28.98 -1.95 -12.29
CA LEU A 270 -27.69 -2.04 -11.65
C LEU A 270 -27.82 -1.70 -10.15
N GLU A 271 -27.55 -2.67 -9.27
CA GLU A 271 -27.35 -2.38 -7.85
C GLU A 271 -25.98 -1.74 -7.68
N LEU A 272 -25.94 -0.45 -7.39
CA LEU A 272 -24.69 0.29 -7.24
C LEU A 272 -24.27 0.41 -5.76
N GLY A 273 -22.97 0.28 -5.51
CA GLY A 273 -22.39 0.50 -4.18
C GLY A 273 -22.45 1.96 -3.73
N TYR A 274 -22.58 2.88 -4.69
CA TYR A 274 -22.85 4.29 -4.47
C TYR A 274 -23.51 4.88 -5.72
N PHE A 275 -24.13 6.05 -5.58
CA PHE A 275 -24.65 6.85 -6.69
C PHE A 275 -24.21 8.30 -6.47
N ILE A 276 -23.66 8.94 -7.50
CA ILE A 276 -23.33 10.37 -7.51
C ILE A 276 -24.22 11.01 -8.58
N ASP A 277 -25.12 11.89 -8.16
CA ASP A 277 -25.95 12.66 -9.07
C ASP A 277 -25.19 13.91 -9.52
N PHE A 278 -24.26 13.74 -10.47
CA PHE A 278 -23.29 14.76 -10.86
C PHE A 278 -23.93 16.05 -11.41
N LEU A 279 -25.06 15.92 -12.12
CA LEU A 279 -25.78 17.05 -12.71
C LEU A 279 -27.09 17.41 -11.99
N GLY A 280 -27.48 16.67 -10.95
CA GLY A 280 -28.80 16.83 -10.31
C GLY A 280 -29.96 16.41 -11.22
N LYS A 281 -29.69 15.53 -12.20
CA LYS A 281 -30.65 15.09 -13.23
C LYS A 281 -31.06 13.62 -13.06
N GLY A 282 -30.52 12.93 -12.05
CA GLY A 282 -30.82 11.51 -11.83
C GLY A 282 -30.03 10.56 -12.73
N PHE A 283 -28.90 11.00 -13.29
CA PHE A 283 -28.02 10.16 -14.10
C PHE A 283 -26.75 9.81 -13.33
N GLN A 284 -26.27 8.59 -13.51
CA GLN A 284 -25.00 8.15 -12.95
C GLN A 284 -23.85 9.05 -13.44
N ASP A 285 -22.92 9.42 -12.56
CA ASP A 285 -21.80 10.28 -12.91
C ASP A 285 -20.87 9.69 -13.98
N PRO A 286 -20.23 10.52 -14.83
CA PRO A 286 -19.43 10.07 -15.97
C PRO A 286 -18.37 9.02 -15.66
N LEU A 287 -17.54 9.24 -14.63
CA LEU A 287 -16.47 8.30 -14.26
C LEU A 287 -17.05 6.97 -13.76
N SER A 288 -18.15 6.99 -13.00
CA SER A 288 -18.83 5.75 -12.62
C SER A 288 -19.51 5.05 -13.79
N VAL A 289 -20.00 5.78 -14.81
CA VAL A 289 -20.51 5.18 -16.04
C VAL A 289 -19.42 4.35 -16.69
N VAL A 290 -18.23 4.92 -16.92
CA VAL A 290 -17.08 4.22 -17.50
C VAL A 290 -16.73 2.95 -16.74
N LEU A 291 -16.68 3.03 -15.40
CA LEU A 291 -16.38 1.87 -14.53
C LEU A 291 -17.48 0.81 -14.49
N SER A 292 -18.71 1.14 -14.92
CA SER A 292 -19.87 0.23 -14.87
C SER A 292 -20.04 -0.61 -16.12
N LEU A 293 -19.46 -0.17 -17.24
CA LEU A 293 -19.61 -0.84 -18.53
C LEU A 293 -18.92 -2.21 -18.52
N THR A 294 -19.50 -3.16 -19.25
CA THR A 294 -18.88 -4.47 -19.49
C THR A 294 -17.75 -4.34 -20.52
N GLY A 295 -16.87 -5.33 -20.59
CA GLY A 295 -15.83 -5.37 -21.63
C GLY A 295 -16.42 -5.34 -23.04
N GLU A 296 -17.52 -6.07 -23.26
CA GLU A 296 -18.25 -6.07 -24.54
C GLU A 296 -18.82 -4.68 -24.88
N GLU A 297 -19.44 -4.00 -23.90
CA GLU A 297 -19.96 -2.64 -24.08
C GLU A 297 -18.82 -1.65 -24.40
N GLN A 298 -17.62 -1.83 -23.82
CA GLN A 298 -16.45 -0.97 -24.07
C GLN A 298 -15.76 -1.23 -25.43
N GLU A 299 -15.90 -2.43 -26.00
CA GLU A 299 -15.36 -2.77 -27.32
C GLU A 299 -16.19 -2.19 -28.48
N GLU A 300 -17.43 -1.76 -28.21
CA GLU A 300 -18.27 -1.08 -29.20
C GLU A 300 -17.69 0.31 -29.54
N GLU A 301 -17.26 0.51 -30.79
CA GLU A 301 -16.65 1.77 -31.26
C GLU A 301 -17.52 3.00 -30.97
N ARG A 302 -18.83 2.90 -31.16
CA ARG A 302 -19.78 3.99 -30.85
C ARG A 302 -19.79 4.36 -29.38
N VAL A 303 -19.62 3.38 -28.49
CA VAL A 303 -19.62 3.57 -27.04
C VAL A 303 -18.32 4.22 -26.61
N ASP A 304 -17.18 3.75 -27.11
CA ASP A 304 -15.87 4.34 -26.82
C ASP A 304 -15.78 5.82 -27.26
N ILE A 305 -16.27 6.15 -28.45
CA ILE A 305 -16.36 7.54 -28.93
C ILE A 305 -17.19 8.39 -27.96
N SER A 306 -18.38 7.91 -27.58
CA SER A 306 -19.27 8.64 -26.66
C SER A 306 -18.70 8.77 -25.25
N ILE A 307 -17.94 7.79 -24.77
CA ILE A 307 -17.21 7.89 -23.49
C ILE A 307 -16.19 9.02 -23.57
N ASN A 308 -15.38 9.06 -24.63
CA ASN A 308 -14.34 10.07 -24.79
C ASN A 308 -14.94 11.48 -24.86
N GLU A 309 -16.02 11.66 -25.64
CA GLU A 309 -16.76 12.93 -25.72
C GLU A 309 -17.32 13.35 -24.35
N MET A 310 -18.00 12.43 -23.65
CA MET A 310 -18.56 12.70 -22.32
C MET A 310 -17.47 13.09 -21.31
N LEU A 311 -16.36 12.35 -21.27
CA LEU A 311 -15.29 12.64 -20.32
C LEU A 311 -14.63 13.98 -20.63
N GLU A 312 -14.41 14.30 -21.90
CA GLU A 312 -13.84 15.58 -22.32
C GLU A 312 -14.73 16.75 -21.90
N GLU A 313 -16.02 16.72 -22.23
CA GLU A 313 -16.96 17.81 -21.93
C GLU A 313 -17.24 17.95 -20.43
N TYR A 314 -17.53 16.85 -19.74
CA TYR A 314 -18.08 16.89 -18.39
C TYR A 314 -17.03 16.75 -17.28
N VAL A 315 -15.89 16.12 -17.58
CA VAL A 315 -14.87 15.80 -16.56
C VAL A 315 -13.58 16.56 -16.79
N TRP A 316 -13.04 16.66 -18.01
CA TRP A 316 -11.71 17.26 -18.24
C TRP A 316 -11.77 18.76 -18.52
N SER A 317 -12.64 19.19 -19.43
CA SER A 317 -12.72 20.59 -19.87
C SER A 317 -13.57 21.51 -18.99
N LYS A 318 -14.34 20.95 -18.05
CA LYS A 318 -15.23 21.74 -17.20
C LYS A 318 -14.43 22.59 -16.20
N ASP A 319 -14.33 23.90 -16.43
CA ASP A 319 -13.67 24.89 -15.57
C ASP A 319 -14.34 25.07 -14.19
#